data_AF-A0A415ERQ5-F1
#
_entry.id   AF-A0A415ERQ5-F1
#
_cell.length_a   1.000
_cell.length_b   1.000
_cell.length_c   1.000
_cell.angle_alpha   90.00
_cell.angle_beta   90.00
_cell.angle_gamma   90.00
#
_symmetry.space_group_name_H-M   'P 1'
#
loop_
_entity.id
_entity.type
_entity.pdbx_description
1 polymer ?
#
loop_
_entity_poly.entity_id
_entity_poly.type
_entity_poly.pdbx_seq_one_letter_code
_entity_poly.pdbx_strand_id
1 'polypeptide(L)'
;MTVLFVLILLFLLLTFAVFRIEGLFQVTGLFMNVAVFLALLVLIDRGAPILPAACVAFLAVAAITLFFVNGVNQKTKIAFVCVLVFLGLFLLLFPLVLAAMNLHGFSAEELDELAMYSFDVAIDFKTLMTAIILMSFSGAVADGSMAISTATYELFQANPQVSIKALSKSSMTVVSDVLSSTINTLLFAFMGSNLALIAWFQDLSISFGEMINSKAFVSELIVCLITGLAAVIILPITAWAASWYFLKRNRME
;
A
#
# COMPACT_ATOMS: atom_id res chain seq x y z
N MET A 1 20.18 -20.76 3.92
CA MET A 1 19.63 -20.69 5.29
C MET A 1 20.45 -19.76 6.20
N THR A 2 21.79 -19.81 6.20
CA THR A 2 22.64 -18.93 7.05
C THR A 2 22.62 -17.44 6.68
N VAL A 3 22.64 -17.09 5.39
CA VAL A 3 22.69 -15.67 4.94
C VAL A 3 21.43 -14.89 5.33
N LEU A 4 20.25 -15.48 5.16
CA LEU A 4 18.98 -14.85 5.53
C LEU A 4 18.94 -14.51 7.02
N PHE A 5 19.39 -15.45 7.86
CA PHE A 5 19.45 -15.23 9.30
C PHE A 5 20.40 -14.08 9.66
N VAL A 6 21.56 -14.00 9.00
CA VAL A 6 22.51 -12.89 9.20
C VAL A 6 21.88 -11.55 8.80
N LEU A 7 21.17 -11.48 7.67
CA LEU A 7 20.50 -10.26 7.23
C LEU A 7 19.38 -9.83 8.18
N ILE A 8 18.56 -10.77 8.65
CA ILE A 8 17.51 -10.48 9.63
C ILE A 8 18.14 -9.97 10.93
N LEU A 9 19.19 -10.64 11.42
CA LEU A 9 19.88 -10.23 12.64
C LEU A 9 20.48 -8.83 12.48
N LEU A 10 21.11 -8.54 11.35
CA LEU A 10 21.68 -7.23 11.05
C LEU A 10 20.60 -6.14 11.01
N PHE A 11 19.48 -6.41 10.32
CA PHE A 11 18.35 -5.50 10.26
C PHE A 11 17.81 -5.19 11.67
N LEU A 12 17.58 -6.23 12.48
CA LEU A 12 17.11 -6.06 13.85
C LEU A 12 18.09 -5.24 14.70
N LEU A 13 19.38 -5.59 14.69
CA LEU A 13 20.40 -4.89 15.47
C LEU A 13 20.50 -3.41 15.10
N LEU A 14 20.48 -3.08 13.80
CA LEU A 14 20.52 -1.70 13.33
C LEU A 14 19.26 -0.93 13.71
N THR A 15 18.08 -1.53 13.56
CA THR A 15 16.82 -0.90 13.96
C THR A 15 16.78 -0.62 15.46
N PHE A 16 17.22 -1.56 16.30
CA PHE A 16 17.31 -1.33 17.74
C PHE A 16 18.38 -0.29 18.12
N ALA A 17 19.51 -0.27 17.42
CA ALA A 17 20.58 0.70 17.68
C ALA A 17 20.13 2.15 17.39
N VAL A 18 19.36 2.36 16.32
CA VAL A 18 18.90 3.69 15.88
C VAL A 18 17.63 4.12 16.62
N PHE A 19 16.60 3.26 16.66
CA PHE A 19 15.26 3.61 17.14
C PHE A 19 14.95 3.13 18.56
N ARG A 20 15.87 2.41 19.22
CA ARG A 20 15.72 1.95 20.61
C ARG A 20 14.38 1.22 20.85
N ILE A 21 13.55 1.74 21.75
CA ILE A 21 12.24 1.18 22.12
C ILE A 21 11.24 1.35 20.99
N GLU A 22 11.29 2.44 20.23
CA GLU A 22 10.42 2.68 19.07
C GLU A 22 10.72 1.64 17.97
N GLY A 23 11.97 1.23 17.84
CA GLY A 23 12.39 0.14 16.96
C GLY A 23 11.71 -1.18 17.28
N LEU A 24 11.41 -1.46 18.56
CA LEU A 24 10.67 -2.66 18.95
C LEU A 24 9.26 -2.66 18.34
N PHE A 25 8.56 -1.53 18.42
CA PHE A 25 7.20 -1.40 17.87
C PHE A 25 7.19 -1.52 16.35
N GLN A 26 8.17 -0.95 15.66
CA GLN A 26 8.30 -1.07 14.20
C GLN A 26 8.53 -2.53 13.77
N VAL A 27 9.47 -3.23 14.41
CA VAL A 27 9.77 -4.63 14.12
C VAL A 27 8.58 -5.53 14.44
N THR A 28 7.97 -5.37 15.62
CA THR A 28 6.83 -6.18 16.02
C THR A 28 5.61 -5.92 15.13
N GLY A 29 5.35 -4.67 14.76
CA GLY A 29 4.32 -4.30 13.78
C GLY A 29 4.55 -4.94 12.41
N LEU A 30 5.79 -4.98 11.92
CA LEU A 30 6.14 -5.68 10.68
C LEU A 30 5.77 -7.17 10.75
N PHE A 31 6.16 -7.88 11.81
CA PHE A 31 5.81 -9.29 11.98
C PHE A 31 4.30 -9.52 12.14
N MET A 32 3.58 -8.61 12.79
CA MET A 32 2.12 -8.65 12.85
C MET A 32 1.48 -8.49 11.47
N ASN A 33 1.98 -7.56 10.64
CA ASN A 33 1.49 -7.38 9.27
C ASN A 33 1.77 -8.62 8.39
N VAL A 34 2.95 -9.25 8.54
CA VAL A 34 3.25 -10.54 7.89
C VAL A 34 2.29 -11.62 8.37
N ALA A 35 2.00 -11.70 9.68
CA ALA A 35 1.05 -12.66 10.22
C ALA A 35 -0.38 -12.45 9.68
N VAL A 36 -0.81 -11.20 9.50
CA VAL A 36 -2.10 -10.86 8.86
C VAL A 36 -2.13 -11.34 7.41
N PHE A 37 -1.05 -11.13 6.65
CA PHE A 37 -0.95 -11.61 5.27
C PHE A 37 -1.01 -13.15 5.21
N LEU A 38 -0.27 -13.86 6.08
CA LEU A 38 -0.34 -15.32 6.18
C LEU A 38 -1.73 -15.82 6.59
N ALA A 39 -2.40 -15.12 7.51
CA ALA A 39 -3.77 -15.44 7.91
C ALA A 39 -4.76 -15.28 6.74
N LEU A 40 -4.58 -14.25 5.90
CA LEU A 40 -5.37 -14.08 4.68
C LEU A 40 -5.20 -15.28 3.74
N LEU A 41 -3.96 -15.75 3.52
CA LEU A 41 -3.72 -16.93 2.68
C LEU A 41 -4.41 -18.19 3.23
N VAL A 42 -4.32 -18.43 4.54
CA VAL A 42 -5.00 -19.57 5.18
C VAL A 42 -6.53 -19.45 5.08
N LEU A 43 -7.08 -18.25 5.14
CA LEU A 43 -8.52 -18.04 4.96
C LEU A 43 -8.97 -18.34 3.53
N ILE A 44 -8.19 -17.90 2.53
CA ILE A 44 -8.47 -18.18 1.12
C ILE A 44 -8.41 -19.69 0.85
N ASP A 45 -7.39 -20.38 1.36
CA ASP A 45 -7.24 -21.83 1.24
C ASP A 45 -8.42 -22.60 1.86
N ARG A 46 -8.96 -22.12 2.98
CA ARG A 46 -10.16 -22.70 3.63
C ARG A 46 -11.48 -22.34 2.94
N GLY A 47 -11.45 -21.70 1.77
CA GLY A 47 -12.64 -21.34 1.00
C GLY A 47 -13.40 -20.13 1.54
N ALA A 48 -12.77 -19.28 2.36
CA ALA A 48 -13.41 -18.04 2.79
C ALA A 48 -13.61 -17.09 1.58
N PRO A 49 -14.69 -16.28 1.56
CA PRO A 49 -14.87 -15.26 0.55
C PRO A 49 -13.67 -14.29 0.50
N ILE A 50 -12.97 -14.26 -0.63
CA ILE A 50 -11.67 -13.58 -0.79
C ILE A 50 -11.79 -12.07 -0.52
N LEU A 51 -12.79 -11.40 -1.09
CA LEU A 51 -12.92 -9.95 -0.99
C LEU A 51 -13.18 -9.48 0.46
N PRO A 52 -14.17 -10.01 1.20
CA PRO A 52 -14.33 -9.68 2.62
C PRO A 52 -13.09 -9.98 3.46
N ALA A 53 -12.43 -11.12 3.23
CA ALA A 53 -11.20 -11.48 3.95
C ALA A 53 -10.07 -10.46 3.69
N ALA A 54 -9.91 -10.02 2.44
CA ALA A 54 -8.93 -9.00 2.06
C ALA A 54 -9.25 -7.64 2.67
N CYS A 55 -10.54 -7.24 2.75
CA CYS A 55 -10.93 -6.01 3.45
C CYS A 55 -10.58 -6.04 4.94
N VAL A 56 -10.83 -7.17 5.61
CA VAL A 56 -10.46 -7.34 7.02
C VAL A 56 -8.93 -7.29 7.19
N ALA A 57 -8.18 -7.98 6.33
CA ALA A 57 -6.72 -7.95 6.35
C ALA A 57 -6.16 -6.53 6.12
N PHE A 58 -6.69 -5.80 5.13
CA PHE A 58 -6.33 -4.42 4.86
C PHE A 58 -6.55 -3.50 6.07
N LEU A 59 -7.72 -3.60 6.71
CA LEU A 59 -8.03 -2.81 7.91
C LEU A 59 -7.18 -3.23 9.12
N ALA A 60 -6.85 -4.51 9.26
CA ALA A 60 -5.97 -5.00 10.29
C ALA A 60 -4.55 -4.43 10.11
N VAL A 61 -4.00 -4.46 8.89
CA VAL A 61 -2.70 -3.84 8.56
C VAL A 61 -2.73 -2.34 8.89
N ALA A 62 -3.77 -1.62 8.44
CA ALA A 62 -3.91 -0.21 8.74
C ALA A 62 -4.00 0.06 10.25
N ALA A 63 -4.72 -0.77 11.00
CA ALA A 63 -4.86 -0.62 12.45
C ALA A 63 -3.54 -0.91 13.20
N ILE A 64 -2.79 -1.93 12.80
CA ILE A 64 -1.47 -2.25 13.35
C ILE A 64 -0.53 -1.07 13.09
N THR A 65 -0.42 -0.62 11.84
CA THR A 65 0.47 0.48 11.47
C THR A 65 0.09 1.78 12.16
N LEU A 66 -1.19 2.17 12.14
CA LEU A 66 -1.62 3.47 12.67
C LEU A 66 -1.74 3.50 14.20
N PHE A 67 -2.25 2.46 14.85
CA PHE A 67 -2.49 2.50 16.29
C PHE A 67 -1.41 1.82 17.12
N PHE A 68 -0.88 0.69 16.65
CA PHE A 68 0.14 -0.05 17.39
C PHE A 68 1.54 0.53 17.17
N VAL A 69 1.93 0.78 15.91
CA VAL A 69 3.27 1.32 15.60
C VAL A 69 3.36 2.81 15.89
N ASN A 70 2.37 3.61 15.44
CA ASN A 70 2.39 5.07 15.57
C ASN A 70 1.74 5.61 16.86
N GLY A 71 1.12 4.73 17.65
CA GLY A 71 0.45 5.09 18.91
C GLY A 71 -0.92 5.76 18.73
N VAL A 72 -1.78 5.63 19.73
CA VAL A 72 -3.15 6.17 19.67
C VAL A 72 -3.16 7.67 19.97
N ASN A 73 -3.42 8.50 18.96
CA ASN A 73 -3.49 9.95 19.08
C ASN A 73 -4.48 10.55 18.07
N GLN A 74 -4.60 11.88 18.04
CA GLN A 74 -5.52 12.56 17.13
C GLN A 74 -5.16 12.37 15.65
N LYS A 75 -3.85 12.30 15.34
CA LYS A 75 -3.32 12.13 13.99
C LYS A 75 -3.67 10.74 13.44
N THR A 76 -3.44 9.72 14.26
CA THR A 76 -3.72 8.32 13.87
C THR A 76 -5.22 8.04 13.73
N LYS A 77 -6.06 8.67 14.56
CA LYS A 77 -7.52 8.61 14.43
C LYS A 77 -8.01 9.19 13.11
N ILE A 78 -7.61 10.41 12.75
CA ILE A 78 -8.07 11.02 11.50
C ILE A 78 -7.49 10.31 10.27
N ALA A 79 -6.23 9.85 10.33
CA ALA A 79 -5.63 9.02 9.29
C ALA A 79 -6.44 7.73 9.07
N PHE A 80 -6.81 7.01 10.13
CA PHE A 80 -7.60 5.78 10.02
C PHE A 80 -9.00 6.02 9.44
N VAL A 81 -9.66 7.13 9.79
CA VAL A 81 -10.94 7.52 9.17
C VAL A 81 -10.79 7.73 7.67
N CYS A 82 -9.71 8.39 7.23
CA CYS A 82 -9.42 8.56 5.80
C CYS A 82 -9.19 7.22 5.08
N VAL A 83 -8.50 6.28 5.73
CA VAL A 83 -8.33 4.90 5.22
C VAL A 83 -9.67 4.19 5.06
N LEU A 84 -10.61 4.33 6.00
CA LEU A 84 -11.95 3.77 5.88
C LEU A 84 -12.74 4.38 4.72
N VAL A 85 -12.69 5.70 4.56
CA VAL A 85 -13.33 6.40 3.44
C VAL A 85 -12.74 5.95 2.11
N PHE A 86 -11.41 5.83 2.04
CA PHE A 86 -10.71 5.33 0.87
C PHE A 86 -11.10 3.89 0.54
N LEU A 87 -11.18 3.00 1.53
CA LEU A 87 -11.63 1.62 1.31
C LEU A 87 -13.06 1.57 0.74
N GLY A 88 -13.97 2.40 1.26
CA GLY A 88 -15.32 2.52 0.73
C GLY A 88 -15.35 2.98 -0.74
N LEU A 89 -14.54 3.99 -1.07
CA LEU A 89 -14.39 4.49 -2.44
C LEU A 89 -13.78 3.43 -3.37
N PHE A 90 -12.76 2.71 -2.90
CA PHE A 90 -12.12 1.63 -3.63
C PHE A 90 -13.13 0.52 -3.95
N LEU A 91 -13.88 0.04 -2.95
CA LEU A 91 -14.88 -1.01 -3.16
C LEU A 91 -16.00 -0.60 -4.13
N LEU A 92 -16.31 0.70 -4.20
CA LEU A 92 -17.31 1.23 -5.13
C LEU A 92 -16.78 1.31 -6.57
N LEU A 93 -15.56 1.82 -6.76
CA LEU A 93 -15.02 2.16 -8.08
C LEU A 93 -14.21 1.03 -8.72
N PHE A 94 -13.52 0.23 -7.92
CA PHE A 94 -12.55 -0.74 -8.41
C PHE A 94 -13.16 -1.87 -9.27
N PRO A 95 -14.36 -2.40 -8.98
CA PRO A 95 -14.98 -3.41 -9.83
C PRO A 95 -15.16 -2.96 -11.30
N LEU A 96 -15.44 -1.67 -11.53
CA LEU A 96 -15.56 -1.10 -12.87
C LEU A 96 -14.22 -1.10 -13.61
N VAL A 97 -13.15 -0.77 -12.89
CA VAL A 97 -11.79 -0.74 -13.41
C VAL A 97 -11.30 -2.16 -13.74
N LEU A 98 -11.55 -3.12 -12.85
CA LEU A 98 -11.16 -4.52 -13.04
C LEU A 98 -11.84 -5.15 -14.27
N ALA A 99 -13.13 -4.86 -14.47
CA ALA A 99 -13.89 -5.34 -15.63
C ALA A 99 -13.30 -4.84 -16.96
N ALA A 100 -12.75 -3.62 -16.98
CA ALA A 100 -12.13 -3.04 -18.17
C ALA A 100 -10.74 -3.64 -18.47
N MET A 101 -10.03 -4.11 -17.44
CA MET A 101 -8.64 -4.53 -17.57
C MET A 101 -8.44 -5.98 -18.01
N ASN A 102 -9.37 -6.89 -17.71
CA ASN A 102 -9.25 -8.32 -18.02
C ASN A 102 -7.91 -8.97 -17.61
N LEU A 103 -7.20 -8.40 -16.62
CA LEU A 103 -5.94 -8.91 -16.10
C LEU A 103 -6.21 -9.79 -14.88
N HIS A 104 -6.25 -11.11 -15.10
CA HIS A 104 -6.40 -12.12 -14.06
C HIS A 104 -5.79 -13.45 -14.54
N GLY A 105 -5.43 -14.31 -13.60
CA GLY A 105 -4.74 -15.58 -13.90
C GLY A 105 -3.31 -15.40 -14.39
N PHE A 106 -2.67 -16.50 -14.74
CA PHE A 106 -1.25 -16.56 -15.03
C PHE A 106 -0.87 -15.95 -16.39
N SER A 107 0.34 -15.39 -16.49
CA SER A 107 0.98 -15.01 -17.76
C SER A 107 1.46 -16.23 -18.53
N ALA A 108 1.86 -16.06 -19.80
CA ALA A 108 2.39 -17.17 -20.59
C ALA A 108 3.70 -17.70 -19.99
N GLU A 109 4.54 -16.79 -19.50
CA GLU A 109 5.81 -17.07 -18.83
C GLU A 109 5.59 -17.86 -17.54
N GLU A 110 4.60 -17.47 -16.73
CA GLU A 110 4.24 -18.20 -15.50
C GLU A 110 3.63 -19.58 -15.80
N LEU A 111 2.87 -19.72 -16.88
CA LEU A 111 2.28 -21.01 -17.27
C LEU A 111 3.34 -22.05 -17.67
N ASP A 112 4.42 -21.63 -18.31
CA ASP A 112 5.53 -22.52 -18.65
C ASP A 112 6.25 -23.04 -17.39
N GLU A 113 6.45 -22.18 -16.39
CA GLU A 113 7.00 -22.58 -15.08
C GLU A 113 6.05 -23.52 -14.32
N LEU A 114 4.75 -23.28 -14.44
CA LEU A 114 3.70 -24.02 -13.75
C LEU A 114 3.26 -25.30 -14.48
N ALA A 115 3.80 -25.60 -15.67
CA ALA A 115 3.35 -26.69 -16.54
C ALA A 115 3.34 -28.08 -15.87
N MET A 116 4.15 -28.27 -14.82
CA MET A 116 4.26 -29.53 -14.06
C MET A 116 3.28 -29.63 -12.88
N TYR A 117 2.49 -28.58 -12.61
CA TYR A 117 1.55 -28.50 -11.49
C TYR A 117 0.09 -28.62 -11.96
N SER A 118 -0.80 -28.96 -11.01
CA SER A 118 -2.24 -28.94 -11.27
C SER A 118 -2.74 -27.50 -11.35
N PHE A 119 -3.43 -27.17 -12.43
CA PHE A 119 -4.15 -25.91 -12.58
C PHE A 119 -5.58 -25.96 -12.01
N ASP A 120 -5.99 -27.10 -11.43
CA ASP A 120 -7.30 -27.27 -10.82
C ASP A 120 -7.34 -26.60 -9.43
N VAL A 121 -7.36 -25.27 -9.45
CA VAL A 121 -7.45 -24.42 -8.26
C VAL A 121 -8.83 -23.77 -8.26
N ALA A 122 -9.66 -24.12 -7.27
CA ALA A 122 -11.00 -23.58 -7.10
C ALA A 122 -11.00 -22.14 -6.53
N ILE A 123 -10.19 -21.25 -7.12
CA ILE A 123 -10.05 -19.85 -6.72
C ILE A 123 -10.48 -18.95 -7.89
N ASP A 124 -11.38 -18.01 -7.61
CA ASP A 124 -11.72 -16.97 -8.58
C ASP A 124 -10.59 -15.94 -8.68
N PHE A 125 -9.81 -16.06 -9.76
CA PHE A 125 -8.68 -15.17 -10.06
C PHE A 125 -9.07 -13.70 -10.19
N LYS A 126 -10.31 -13.36 -10.53
CA LYS A 126 -10.76 -11.95 -10.57
C LYS A 126 -10.86 -11.36 -9.17
N THR A 127 -11.50 -12.09 -8.26
CA THR A 127 -11.60 -11.68 -6.86
C THR A 127 -10.22 -11.72 -6.18
N LEU A 128 -9.36 -12.67 -6.55
CA LEU A 128 -7.97 -12.71 -6.08
C LEU A 128 -7.18 -11.48 -6.55
N MET A 129 -7.29 -11.07 -7.82
CA MET A 129 -6.63 -9.87 -8.33
C MET A 129 -7.06 -8.61 -7.56
N THR A 130 -8.35 -8.52 -7.20
CA THR A 130 -8.85 -7.44 -6.35
C THR A 130 -8.18 -7.44 -4.98
N ALA A 131 -8.03 -8.61 -4.36
CA ALA A 131 -7.33 -8.75 -3.09
C ALA A 131 -5.84 -8.40 -3.20
N ILE A 132 -5.15 -8.84 -4.26
CA ILE A 132 -3.75 -8.49 -4.54
C ILE A 132 -3.60 -6.98 -4.59
N ILE A 133 -4.40 -6.31 -5.41
CA ILE A 133 -4.35 -4.84 -5.57
C ILE A 133 -4.65 -4.15 -4.23
N LEU A 134 -5.69 -4.58 -3.51
CA LEU A 134 -6.05 -4.03 -2.20
C LEU A 134 -4.91 -4.14 -1.18
N MET A 135 -4.23 -5.29 -1.15
CA MET A 135 -3.10 -5.52 -0.25
C MET A 135 -1.84 -4.76 -0.70
N SER A 136 -1.59 -4.62 -2.01
CA SER A 136 -0.41 -3.94 -2.56
C SER A 136 -0.30 -2.48 -2.14
N PHE A 137 -1.41 -1.74 -2.09
CA PHE A 137 -1.39 -0.33 -1.66
C PHE A 137 -1.64 -0.12 -0.17
N SER A 138 -1.85 -1.17 0.63
CA SER A 138 -2.20 -1.07 2.06
C SER A 138 -1.17 -0.28 2.87
N GLY A 139 0.13 -0.55 2.65
CA GLY A 139 1.23 0.19 3.27
C GLY A 139 1.25 1.65 2.84
N ALA A 140 1.27 1.91 1.54
CA ALA A 140 1.31 3.27 0.98
C ALA A 140 0.14 4.14 1.46
N VAL A 141 -1.06 3.55 1.56
CA VAL A 141 -2.28 4.20 2.07
C VAL A 141 -2.13 4.53 3.56
N ALA A 142 -1.74 3.58 4.41
CA ALA A 142 -1.63 3.81 5.85
C ALA A 142 -0.48 4.78 6.18
N ASP A 143 0.70 4.55 5.64
CA ASP A 143 1.90 5.36 5.90
C ASP A 143 1.73 6.78 5.33
N GLY A 144 1.20 6.87 4.11
CA GLY A 144 0.89 8.14 3.46
C GLY A 144 -0.12 8.97 4.24
N SER A 145 -1.23 8.36 4.67
CA SER A 145 -2.21 9.05 5.52
C SER A 145 -1.61 9.49 6.86
N MET A 146 -0.76 8.67 7.48
CA MET A 146 -0.09 9.06 8.73
C MET A 146 0.86 10.22 8.54
N ALA A 147 1.68 10.19 7.47
CA ALA A 147 2.64 11.25 7.15
C ALA A 147 1.92 12.59 6.92
N ILE A 148 0.88 12.60 6.09
CA ILE A 148 0.11 13.80 5.81
C ILE A 148 -0.63 14.29 7.06
N SER A 149 -1.29 13.39 7.81
CA SER A 149 -1.95 13.80 9.04
C SER A 149 -0.98 14.38 10.07
N THR A 150 0.25 13.88 10.14
CA THR A 150 1.28 14.37 11.06
C THR A 150 1.80 15.73 10.63
N ALA A 151 2.15 15.89 9.35
CA ALA A 151 2.58 17.17 8.82
C ALA A 151 1.49 18.25 8.96
N THR A 152 0.23 17.93 8.65
CA THR A 152 -0.89 18.86 8.85
C THR A 152 -1.06 19.23 10.32
N TYR A 153 -0.87 18.29 11.25
CA TYR A 153 -0.92 18.57 12.69
C TYR A 153 0.21 19.50 13.13
N GLU A 154 1.43 19.30 12.63
CA GLU A 154 2.57 20.17 12.95
C GLU A 154 2.37 21.59 12.39
N LEU A 155 1.88 21.71 11.16
CA LEU A 155 1.51 23.00 10.55
C LEU A 155 0.42 23.71 11.36
N PHE A 156 -0.56 22.95 11.87
CA PHE A 156 -1.60 23.49 12.75
C PHE A 156 -1.03 23.96 14.09
N GLN A 157 -0.19 23.17 14.75
CA GLN A 157 0.45 23.52 16.03
C GLN A 157 1.33 24.77 15.91
N ALA A 158 1.97 24.99 14.76
CA ALA A 158 2.78 26.18 14.51
C ALA A 158 1.94 27.47 14.39
N ASN A 159 0.69 27.39 13.93
CA ASN A 159 -0.22 28.53 13.90
C ASN A 159 -1.68 28.09 14.09
N PRO A 160 -2.16 27.97 15.35
CA PRO A 160 -3.51 27.47 15.64
C PRO A 160 -4.66 28.37 15.15
N GLN A 161 -4.37 29.63 14.79
CA GLN A 161 -5.35 30.59 14.26
C GLN A 161 -5.45 30.57 12.73
N VAL A 162 -4.71 29.68 12.06
CA VAL A 162 -4.73 29.56 10.60
C VAL A 162 -6.14 29.21 10.09
N SER A 163 -6.53 29.78 8.94
CA SER A 163 -7.79 29.40 8.30
C SER A 163 -7.71 27.99 7.70
N ILE A 164 -8.84 27.26 7.62
CA ILE A 164 -8.91 25.92 7.02
C ILE A 164 -8.36 25.92 5.59
N LYS A 165 -8.65 26.97 4.81
CA LYS A 165 -8.16 27.12 3.44
C LYS A 165 -6.64 27.25 3.39
N ALA A 166 -6.05 28.06 4.28
CA ALA A 166 -4.61 28.24 4.34
C ALA A 166 -3.90 26.96 4.82
N LEU A 167 -4.42 26.29 5.86
CA LEU A 167 -3.86 25.02 6.36
C LEU A 167 -3.93 23.91 5.31
N SER A 168 -5.07 23.81 4.62
CA SER A 168 -5.26 22.84 3.53
C SER A 168 -4.29 23.10 2.38
N LYS A 169 -4.06 24.37 2.03
CA LYS A 169 -3.12 24.75 0.97
C LYS A 169 -1.68 24.37 1.35
N SER A 170 -1.26 24.68 2.58
CA SER A 170 0.07 24.30 3.08
C SER A 170 0.24 22.79 3.18
N SER A 171 -0.79 22.07 3.62
CA SER A 171 -0.78 20.60 3.66
C SER A 171 -0.67 19.99 2.27
N MET A 172 -1.26 20.65 1.25
CA MET A 172 -1.17 20.19 -0.14
C MET A 172 0.23 20.29 -0.73
N THR A 173 1.04 21.24 -0.26
CA THR A 173 2.47 21.28 -0.61
C THR A 173 3.16 20.01 -0.12
N VAL A 174 2.90 19.59 1.12
CA VAL A 174 3.46 18.33 1.66
C VAL A 174 2.92 17.11 0.91
N VAL A 175 1.65 17.11 0.52
CA VAL A 175 1.08 16.04 -0.33
C VAL A 175 1.86 15.92 -1.65
N SER A 176 2.19 17.04 -2.30
CA SER A 176 2.98 17.02 -3.53
C SER A 176 4.35 16.36 -3.34
N ASP A 177 5.03 16.67 -2.23
CA ASP A 177 6.36 16.14 -1.93
C ASP A 177 6.31 14.63 -1.64
N VAL A 178 5.36 14.20 -0.79
CA VAL A 178 5.15 12.79 -0.46
C VAL A 178 4.74 11.99 -1.69
N LEU A 179 3.86 12.54 -2.53
CA LEU A 179 3.40 11.87 -3.74
C LEU A 179 4.54 11.65 -4.73
N SER A 180 5.40 12.66 -4.95
CA SER A 180 6.58 12.57 -5.81
C SER A 180 7.53 11.46 -5.34
N SER A 181 7.82 11.40 -4.04
CA SER A 181 8.64 10.35 -3.44
C SER A 181 7.99 8.95 -3.57
N THR A 182 6.67 8.86 -3.38
CA THR A 182 5.92 7.61 -3.48
C THR A 182 5.94 7.07 -4.92
N ILE A 183 5.67 7.91 -5.91
CA ILE A 183 5.69 7.51 -7.33
C ILE A 183 7.08 6.99 -7.73
N ASN A 184 8.14 7.69 -7.34
CA ASN A 184 9.51 7.24 -7.64
C ASN A 184 9.85 5.92 -6.95
N THR A 185 9.39 5.72 -5.70
CA THR A 185 9.60 4.47 -4.97
C THR A 185 8.91 3.30 -5.67
N LEU A 186 7.67 3.48 -6.11
CA LEU A 186 6.91 2.47 -6.86
C LEU A 186 7.56 2.16 -8.21
N LEU A 187 8.00 3.18 -8.93
CA LEU A 187 8.69 3.02 -10.22
C LEU A 187 9.99 2.22 -10.06
N PHE A 188 10.82 2.55 -9.05
CA PHE A 188 12.06 1.82 -8.82
C PHE A 188 11.82 0.39 -8.32
N ALA A 189 10.78 0.17 -7.50
CA ALA A 189 10.39 -1.18 -7.10
C ALA A 189 10.01 -2.02 -8.33
N PHE A 190 9.18 -1.48 -9.22
CA PHE A 190 8.76 -2.14 -10.46
C PHE A 190 9.94 -2.39 -11.41
N MET A 191 10.75 -1.37 -11.71
CA MET A 191 11.93 -1.52 -12.58
C MET A 191 12.94 -2.50 -12.00
N GLY A 192 13.13 -2.47 -10.67
CA GLY A 192 14.07 -3.34 -9.96
C GLY A 192 13.62 -4.81 -9.95
N SER A 193 12.33 -5.08 -9.72
CA SER A 193 11.78 -6.45 -9.75
C SER A 193 11.79 -7.04 -11.15
N ASN A 194 11.59 -6.21 -12.19
CA ASN A 194 11.49 -6.66 -13.58
C ASN A 194 12.82 -6.57 -14.36
N LEU A 195 13.93 -6.20 -13.73
CA LEU A 195 15.18 -5.95 -14.47
C LEU A 195 15.67 -7.18 -15.24
N ALA A 196 15.57 -8.37 -14.63
CA ALA A 196 15.93 -9.63 -15.26
C ALA A 196 15.01 -9.95 -16.45
N LEU A 197 13.69 -9.72 -16.31
CA LEU A 197 12.72 -9.91 -17.38
C LEU A 197 12.97 -8.96 -18.55
N ILE A 198 13.25 -7.68 -18.26
CA ILE A 198 13.61 -6.68 -19.27
C ILE A 198 14.89 -7.10 -20.01
N ALA A 199 15.92 -7.57 -19.29
CA ALA A 199 17.16 -8.05 -19.89
C ALA A 199 16.92 -9.30 -20.76
N TRP A 200 16.05 -10.21 -20.33
CA TRP A 200 15.71 -11.41 -21.08
C TRP A 200 14.98 -11.08 -22.39
N PHE A 201 14.03 -10.14 -22.35
CA PHE A 201 13.36 -9.66 -23.56
C PHE A 201 14.33 -8.99 -24.55
N GLN A 202 15.34 -8.27 -24.05
CA GLN A 202 16.39 -7.71 -24.90
C GLN A 202 17.22 -8.80 -25.57
N ASP A 203 17.61 -9.85 -24.84
CA ASP A 203 18.38 -10.98 -25.38
C ASP A 203 17.60 -11.73 -26.47
N LEU A 204 16.29 -11.92 -26.25
CA LEU A 204 15.38 -12.54 -27.22
C LEU A 204 15.01 -11.62 -28.40
N SER A 205 15.55 -10.39 -28.47
CA SER A 205 15.22 -9.39 -29.49
C SER A 205 13.72 -9.09 -29.60
N ILE A 206 12.99 -9.23 -28.50
CA ILE A 206 11.57 -8.87 -28.42
C ILE A 206 11.45 -7.35 -28.49
N SER A 207 10.51 -6.86 -29.30
CA SER A 207 10.34 -5.42 -29.46
C SER A 207 9.84 -4.76 -28.17
N PHE A 208 10.19 -3.49 -27.95
CA PHE A 208 9.68 -2.75 -26.78
C PHE A 208 8.14 -2.73 -26.73
N GLY A 209 7.49 -2.69 -27.90
CA GLY A 209 6.03 -2.74 -28.02
C GLY A 209 5.45 -4.07 -27.56
N GLU A 210 6.07 -5.20 -27.90
CA GLU A 210 5.64 -6.52 -27.43
C GLU A 210 5.91 -6.68 -25.93
N MET A 211 7.06 -6.22 -25.44
CA MET A 211 7.40 -6.25 -24.02
C MET A 211 6.35 -5.52 -23.18
N ILE A 212 6.03 -4.26 -23.53
CA ILE A 212 5.08 -3.44 -22.74
C ILE A 212 3.63 -3.94 -22.86
N ASN A 213 3.33 -4.82 -23.82
CA ASN A 213 2.03 -5.48 -23.96
C ASN A 213 2.03 -6.93 -23.44
N SER A 214 3.18 -7.46 -22.99
CA SER A 214 3.26 -8.79 -22.40
C SER A 214 2.48 -8.82 -21.08
N LYS A 215 1.74 -9.91 -20.83
CA LYS A 215 0.87 -10.01 -19.65
C LYS A 215 1.67 -9.93 -18.35
N ALA A 216 2.87 -10.54 -18.29
CA ALA A 216 3.76 -10.45 -17.14
C ALA A 216 4.11 -8.99 -16.80
N PHE A 217 4.60 -8.23 -17.79
CA PHE A 217 5.01 -6.85 -17.59
C PHE A 217 3.83 -5.91 -17.31
N VAL A 218 2.75 -6.05 -18.07
CA VAL A 218 1.54 -5.20 -17.95
C VAL A 218 0.89 -5.36 -16.58
N SER A 219 0.78 -6.60 -16.07
CA SER A 219 0.11 -6.87 -14.80
C SER A 219 0.80 -6.17 -13.64
N GLU A 220 2.14 -6.27 -13.56
CA GLU A 220 2.93 -5.59 -12.53
C GLU A 220 2.90 -4.07 -12.68
N LEU A 221 3.05 -3.55 -13.91
CA LEU A 221 3.00 -2.11 -14.18
C LEU A 221 1.67 -1.51 -13.74
N ILE A 222 0.58 -2.21 -13.98
CA ILE A 222 -0.76 -1.79 -13.61
C ILE A 222 -0.96 -1.80 -12.09
N VAL A 223 -0.48 -2.82 -11.39
CA VAL A 223 -0.53 -2.84 -9.91
C VAL A 223 0.24 -1.64 -9.34
N CYS A 224 1.40 -1.32 -9.92
CA CYS A 224 2.19 -0.14 -9.59
C CYS A 224 1.40 1.17 -9.84
N LEU A 225 0.80 1.32 -11.03
CA LEU A 225 0.02 2.51 -11.39
C LEU A 225 -1.23 2.69 -10.52
N ILE A 226 -1.97 1.62 -10.23
CA ILE A 226 -3.15 1.66 -9.37
C ILE A 226 -2.76 2.01 -7.94
N THR A 227 -1.62 1.50 -7.45
CA THR A 227 -1.07 1.88 -6.13
C THR A 227 -0.71 3.36 -6.09
N GLY A 228 -0.12 3.89 -7.17
CA GLY A 228 0.12 5.33 -7.32
C GLY A 228 -1.17 6.15 -7.33
N LEU A 229 -2.18 5.72 -8.07
CA LEU A 229 -3.51 6.37 -8.12
C LEU A 229 -4.19 6.37 -6.74
N ALA A 230 -4.06 5.27 -5.98
CA ALA A 230 -4.55 5.21 -4.61
C ALA A 230 -3.92 6.33 -3.74
N ALA A 231 -2.60 6.53 -3.86
CA ALA A 231 -1.90 7.63 -3.18
C ALA A 231 -2.38 9.01 -3.66
N VAL A 232 -2.54 9.22 -4.97
CA VAL A 232 -3.08 10.47 -5.55
C VAL A 232 -4.46 10.82 -4.97
N ILE A 233 -5.28 9.83 -4.66
CA ILE A 233 -6.63 10.03 -4.11
C ILE A 233 -6.59 10.25 -2.59
N ILE A 234 -5.92 9.37 -1.84
CA ILE A 234 -6.01 9.37 -0.38
C ILE A 234 -5.24 10.49 0.29
N LEU A 235 -4.08 10.91 -0.26
CA LEU A 235 -3.24 11.92 0.36
C LEU A 235 -3.94 13.29 0.41
N PRO A 236 -4.56 13.79 -0.68
CA PRO A 236 -5.35 15.02 -0.62
C PRO A 236 -6.56 14.92 0.31
N ILE A 237 -7.28 13.78 0.29
CA ILE A 237 -8.40 13.53 1.21
C ILE A 237 -7.93 13.67 2.66
N THR A 238 -6.77 13.09 2.97
CA THR A 238 -6.20 13.15 4.32
C THR A 238 -5.82 14.58 4.71
N ALA A 239 -5.19 15.34 3.82
CA ALA A 239 -4.83 16.74 4.09
C ALA A 239 -6.06 17.61 4.38
N TRP A 240 -7.14 17.48 3.60
CA TRP A 240 -8.37 18.23 3.81
C TRP A 240 -9.09 17.81 5.09
N ALA A 241 -9.24 16.50 5.31
CA ALA A 241 -9.91 15.96 6.49
C ALA A 241 -9.16 16.31 7.78
N ALA A 242 -7.82 16.18 7.80
CA ALA A 242 -6.97 16.56 8.93
C ALA A 242 -7.04 18.07 9.21
N SER A 243 -6.97 18.90 8.16
CA SER A 243 -7.08 20.36 8.30
C SER A 243 -8.40 20.79 8.93
N TRP A 244 -9.50 20.17 8.50
CA TRP A 244 -10.83 20.42 9.07
C TRP A 244 -10.94 19.90 10.50
N TYR A 245 -10.46 18.69 10.77
CA TYR A 245 -10.57 18.02 12.06
C TYR A 245 -9.84 18.76 13.18
N PHE A 246 -8.57 19.14 12.95
CA PHE A 246 -7.77 19.83 13.99
C PHE A 246 -8.30 21.24 14.29
N LEU A 247 -8.69 22.00 13.27
CA LEU A 247 -9.24 23.35 13.46
C LEU A 247 -10.63 23.35 14.10
N LYS A 248 -11.50 22.39 13.76
CA LYS A 248 -12.82 22.28 14.38
C LYS A 248 -12.70 21.94 15.86
N ARG A 249 -11.78 21.03 16.22
CA ARG A 249 -11.55 20.66 17.61
C ARG A 249 -11.05 21.84 18.46
N ASN A 250 -10.10 22.62 17.92
CA ASN A 250 -9.58 23.81 18.60
C ASN A 250 -10.62 24.91 18.86
N ARG A 251 -11.75 24.90 18.12
CA ARG A 251 -12.87 25.83 18.37
C ARG A 251 -13.87 25.33 19.41
N MET A 252 -13.79 24.05 19.80
CA MET A 252 -14.66 23.42 20.78
C MET A 252 -14.01 23.29 22.16
N GLU A 253 -12.68 23.41 22.24
CA GLU A 253 -11.88 23.53 23.46
C GLU A 253 -11.68 25.02 23.80
#